data_AF-A0A6N9QWP5-F1
#
_entry.id   AF-A0A6N9QWP5-F1
#
_cell.length_a   1.000
_cell.length_b   1.000
_cell.length_c   1.000
_cell.angle_alpha   90.00
_cell.angle_beta   90.00
_cell.angle_gamma   90.00
#
_symmetry.space_group_name_H-M   'P 1'
#
loop_
_entity.id
_entity.type
_entity.pdbx_description
1 polymer ?
#
loop_
_entity_poly.entity_id
_entity_poly.type
_entity_poly.pdbx_seq_one_letter_code
_entity_poly.pdbx_strand_id
1 'polypeptide(L)'
;MSYWDHRKPVHRTRAVDDLFDLGLDHALGADPAVRHAVDTGELIDLMHAYHAHLTRHGWACLVIGMRAPRGPHYLRLSERMIVLLDELGAPDPLGAAYTLANFTPGSALTQPMAPSERAAPVDAEIAPRYARLHTEHPVDIDALFRSGLTALIRTALTRDDTDGAAHGGARQASR
;
A
#
# COMPACT_ATOMS: atom_id res chain seq x y z
N MET A 1 44.83 -3.17 13.54
CA MET A 1 44.45 -4.48 14.13
C MET A 1 43.02 -4.32 14.69
N SER A 2 42.07 -4.91 13.95
CA SER A 2 40.60 -4.95 14.06
C SER A 2 39.79 -3.71 14.53
N TYR A 3 39.24 -2.99 13.55
CA TYR A 3 38.20 -1.94 13.67
C TYR A 3 36.79 -2.49 13.29
N TRP A 4 36.57 -3.81 13.39
CA TRP A 4 35.31 -4.44 13.01
C TRP A 4 34.97 -5.62 13.93
N ASP A 5 34.20 -5.40 14.99
CA ASP A 5 33.26 -6.41 15.49
C ASP A 5 32.11 -5.72 16.24
N HIS A 6 31.26 -5.01 15.49
CA HIS A 6 29.91 -4.70 15.94
C HIS A 6 28.95 -5.63 15.22
N ARG A 7 29.03 -6.93 15.52
CA ARG A 7 27.92 -7.83 15.24
C ARG A 7 26.68 -7.26 15.93
N LYS A 8 25.76 -6.71 15.13
CA LYS A 8 24.43 -6.29 15.58
C LYS A 8 23.84 -7.42 16.44
N PRO A 9 23.27 -7.12 17.62
CA PRO A 9 22.61 -8.15 18.40
C PRO A 9 21.48 -8.74 17.56
N VAL A 10 21.55 -10.05 17.33
CA VAL A 10 20.45 -10.82 16.75
C VAL A 10 19.36 -10.85 17.83
N HIS A 11 18.42 -9.92 17.74
CA HIS A 11 17.25 -9.93 18.61
C HIS A 11 16.44 -11.19 18.29
N ARG A 12 16.45 -12.16 19.20
CA ARG A 12 15.48 -13.25 19.19
C ARG A 12 14.09 -12.64 19.24
N THR A 13 13.19 -13.11 18.37
CA THR A 13 11.76 -12.77 18.38
C THR A 13 11.20 -13.00 19.77
N ARG A 14 10.62 -11.96 20.36
CA ARG A 14 10.10 -11.99 21.75
C ARG A 14 8.64 -12.42 21.77
N ALA A 15 7.91 -12.21 20.67
CA ALA A 15 6.53 -12.61 20.50
C ALA A 15 6.25 -13.17 19.10
N VAL A 16 5.10 -13.85 18.94
CA VAL A 16 4.61 -14.33 17.64
C VAL A 16 4.40 -13.17 16.66
N ASP A 17 3.98 -12.00 17.16
CA ASP A 17 3.82 -10.80 16.33
C ASP A 17 5.14 -10.32 15.70
N ASP A 18 6.28 -10.51 16.39
CA ASP A 18 7.60 -10.18 15.83
C ASP A 18 7.93 -11.10 14.63
N LEU A 19 7.41 -12.34 14.62
CA LEU A 19 7.57 -13.23 13.47
C LEU A 19 6.74 -12.76 12.27
N PHE A 20 5.56 -12.19 12.49
CA PHE A 20 4.77 -11.59 11.42
C PHE A 20 5.44 -10.33 10.86
N ASP A 21 5.98 -9.46 11.72
CA ASP A 21 6.72 -8.26 11.30
C ASP A 21 7.98 -8.65 10.47
N LEU A 22 8.75 -9.64 10.93
CA LEU A 22 9.91 -10.15 10.20
C LEU A 22 9.52 -10.87 8.92
N GLY A 23 8.47 -11.69 8.96
CA GLY A 23 7.97 -12.41 7.80
C GLY A 23 7.48 -11.46 6.72
N LEU A 24 6.77 -10.40 7.10
CA LEU A 24 6.28 -9.35 6.19
C LEU A 24 7.45 -8.68 5.48
N ASP A 25 8.44 -8.20 6.23
CA ASP A 25 9.59 -7.51 5.65
C ASP A 25 10.46 -8.45 4.81
N HIS A 26 10.63 -9.71 5.24
CA HIS A 26 11.37 -10.72 4.49
C HIS A 26 10.67 -11.08 3.18
N ALA A 27 9.36 -11.34 3.20
CA ALA A 27 8.60 -11.67 1.99
C ALA A 27 8.67 -10.52 0.98
N LEU A 28 8.51 -9.27 1.44
CA LEU A 28 8.63 -8.09 0.60
C LEU A 28 10.03 -7.96 -0.01
N GLY A 29 11.08 -8.16 0.81
CA GLY A 29 12.46 -8.12 0.35
C GLY A 29 12.86 -9.29 -0.57
N ALA A 30 12.15 -10.41 -0.51
CA ALA A 30 12.40 -11.56 -1.38
C ALA A 30 11.71 -11.45 -2.74
N ASP A 31 10.72 -10.55 -2.90
CA ASP A 31 9.97 -10.38 -4.15
C ASP A 31 10.82 -9.64 -5.20
N PRO A 32 11.20 -10.29 -6.31
CA PRO A 32 12.07 -9.68 -7.32
C PRO A 32 11.37 -8.53 -8.08
N ALA A 33 10.05 -8.59 -8.24
CA ALA A 33 9.30 -7.55 -8.92
C ALA A 33 9.22 -6.28 -8.07
N VAL A 34 8.99 -6.42 -6.76
CA VAL A 34 9.02 -5.30 -5.82
C VAL A 34 10.41 -4.68 -5.77
N ARG A 35 11.46 -5.51 -5.63
CA ARG A 35 12.84 -5.02 -5.62
C ARG A 35 13.20 -4.22 -6.87
N HIS A 36 12.88 -4.76 -8.04
CA HIS A 36 13.14 -4.06 -9.30
C HIS A 36 12.40 -2.72 -9.36
N ALA A 37 11.13 -2.68 -8.95
CA ALA A 37 10.35 -1.45 -8.95
C ALA A 37 10.85 -0.42 -7.91
N VAL A 38 11.33 -0.87 -6.74
CA VAL A 38 11.97 0.00 -5.75
C VAL A 38 13.25 0.61 -6.31
N ASP A 39 14.08 -0.17 -7.00
CA ASP A 39 15.38 0.27 -7.49
C ASP A 39 15.28 1.19 -8.71
N THR A 40 14.37 0.89 -9.65
CA THR A 40 14.34 1.56 -10.97
C THR A 40 12.95 1.90 -11.49
N GLY A 41 11.88 1.55 -10.77
CA GLY A 41 10.51 1.73 -11.24
C GLY A 41 10.02 3.17 -11.11
N GLU A 42 9.05 3.49 -11.96
CA GLU A 42 8.17 4.65 -11.83
C GLU A 42 7.10 4.40 -10.75
N LEU A 43 6.43 5.45 -10.28
CA LEU A 43 5.45 5.35 -9.19
C LEU A 43 4.34 4.33 -9.49
N ILE A 44 3.81 4.33 -10.71
CA ILE A 44 2.74 3.39 -11.10
C ILE A 44 3.23 1.94 -11.04
N ASP A 45 4.45 1.69 -11.52
CA ASP A 45 5.03 0.33 -11.54
C ASP A 45 5.38 -0.15 -10.13
N LEU A 46 5.87 0.76 -9.28
CA LEU A 46 6.11 0.49 -7.86
C LEU A 46 4.81 0.06 -7.15
N MET A 47 3.75 0.84 -7.30
CA MET A 47 2.47 0.55 -6.66
C MET A 47 1.82 -0.70 -7.23
N HIS A 48 1.98 -0.98 -8.52
CA HIS A 48 1.49 -2.20 -9.15
C HIS A 48 2.26 -3.45 -8.69
N ALA A 49 3.58 -3.38 -8.58
CA ALA A 49 4.40 -4.48 -8.04
C ALA A 49 4.04 -4.76 -6.58
N TYR A 50 3.85 -3.69 -5.78
CA TYR A 50 3.43 -3.81 -4.39
C TYR A 50 2.03 -4.43 -4.26
N HIS A 51 1.07 -3.98 -5.06
CA HIS A 51 -0.27 -4.56 -5.12
C HIS A 51 -0.23 -6.06 -5.47
N ALA A 52 0.49 -6.42 -6.54
CA ALA A 52 0.61 -7.80 -6.97
C ALA A 52 1.29 -8.69 -5.89
N HIS A 53 2.28 -8.15 -5.18
CA HIS A 53 2.88 -8.80 -4.03
C HIS A 53 1.84 -9.09 -2.93
N LEU A 54 1.09 -8.07 -2.51
CA LEU A 54 0.07 -8.20 -1.48
C LEU A 54 -1.07 -9.15 -1.87
N THR A 55 -1.49 -9.17 -3.12
CA THR A 55 -2.51 -10.10 -3.61
C THR A 55 -2.04 -11.56 -3.53
N ARG A 56 -0.74 -11.83 -3.76
CA ARG A 56 -0.16 -13.18 -3.57
C ARG A 56 0.05 -13.53 -2.10
N HIS A 57 0.28 -12.52 -1.26
CA HIS A 57 0.55 -12.64 0.16
C HIS A 57 -0.56 -11.99 1.00
N GLY A 58 -1.83 -12.38 0.81
CA GLY A 58 -2.97 -11.69 1.44
C GLY A 58 -2.90 -11.57 2.98
N TRP A 59 -2.16 -12.46 3.65
CA TRP A 59 -1.88 -12.35 5.09
C TRP A 59 -1.10 -11.07 5.45
N ALA A 60 -0.25 -10.57 4.55
CA ALA A 60 0.53 -9.35 4.73
C ALA A 60 -0.36 -8.12 4.91
N CYS A 61 -1.49 -8.06 4.19
CA CYS A 61 -2.47 -6.99 4.34
C CYS A 61 -3.02 -6.90 5.77
N LEU A 62 -3.27 -8.07 6.40
CA LEU A 62 -3.75 -8.13 7.79
C LEU A 62 -2.69 -7.65 8.78
N VAL A 63 -1.42 -8.03 8.56
CA VAL A 63 -0.30 -7.58 9.41
C VAL A 63 -0.12 -6.07 9.33
N ILE A 64 -0.13 -5.50 8.11
CA ILE A 64 -0.03 -4.05 7.87
C ILE A 64 -1.19 -3.30 8.55
N GLY A 65 -2.40 -3.86 8.52
CA GLY A 65 -3.57 -3.25 9.16
C GLY A 65 -3.51 -3.21 10.69
N MET A 66 -2.70 -4.07 11.31
CA MET A 66 -2.59 -4.14 12.78
C MET A 66 -1.42 -3.34 13.33
N ARG A 67 -0.33 -3.19 12.57
CA ARG A 67 0.93 -2.60 13.04
C ARG A 67 1.63 -1.89 11.89
N ALA A 68 2.22 -0.73 12.19
CA ALA A 68 3.04 -0.02 11.22
C ALA A 68 4.32 -0.83 10.93
N PRO A 69 4.54 -1.32 9.70
CA PRO A 69 5.74 -2.07 9.35
C PRO A 69 6.97 -1.15 9.33
N ARG A 70 8.02 -1.56 10.05
CA ARG A 70 9.27 -0.79 10.21
C ARG A 70 10.52 -1.57 9.80
N GLY A 71 10.34 -2.68 9.10
CA GLY A 71 11.45 -3.45 8.55
C GLY A 71 12.18 -2.68 7.43
N PRO A 72 13.46 -3.01 7.18
CA PRO A 72 14.29 -2.28 6.22
C PRO A 72 13.76 -2.31 4.78
N HIS A 73 13.15 -3.40 4.33
CA HIS A 73 12.61 -3.48 2.96
C HIS A 73 11.34 -2.63 2.84
N TYR A 74 10.47 -2.67 3.85
CA TYR A 74 9.26 -1.85 3.87
C TYR A 74 9.58 -0.35 3.94
N LEU A 75 10.57 0.02 4.75
CA LEU A 75 11.03 1.42 4.81
C LEU A 75 11.58 1.90 3.46
N ARG A 76 12.33 1.06 2.74
CA ARG A 76 12.81 1.40 1.38
C ARG A 76 11.67 1.56 0.37
N LEU A 77 10.65 0.71 0.44
CA LEU A 77 9.44 0.84 -0.37
C LEU A 77 8.74 2.18 -0.10
N SER A 78 8.57 2.51 1.18
CA SER A 78 7.91 3.75 1.61
C SER A 78 8.72 4.99 1.22
N GLU A 79 10.03 4.96 1.43
CA GLU A 79 10.96 6.02 1.01
C GLU A 79 10.88 6.25 -0.50
N ARG A 80 10.96 5.17 -1.30
CA ARG A 80 10.91 5.29 -2.76
C ARG A 80 9.58 5.89 -3.23
N MET A 81 8.48 5.54 -2.58
CA MET A 81 7.17 6.12 -2.88
C MET A 81 7.14 7.64 -2.62
N ILE A 82 7.68 8.08 -1.48
CA ILE A 82 7.75 9.50 -1.12
C ILE A 82 8.67 10.26 -2.10
N VAL A 83 9.86 9.72 -2.39
CA VAL A 83 10.80 10.32 -3.36
C VAL A 83 10.15 10.49 -4.73
N LEU A 84 9.47 9.46 -5.24
CA LEU A 84 8.80 9.53 -6.55
C LEU A 84 7.66 10.56 -6.56
N LEU A 85 6.91 10.70 -5.47
CA LEU A 85 5.86 11.71 -5.35
C LEU A 85 6.44 13.13 -5.28
N ASP A 86 7.54 13.32 -4.56
CA ASP A 86 8.27 14.59 -4.48
C ASP A 86 8.84 14.99 -5.85
N GLU A 87 9.47 14.05 -6.57
CA GLU A 87 9.98 14.24 -7.93
C GLU A 87 8.87 14.59 -8.94
N LEU A 88 7.66 14.04 -8.75
CA LEU A 88 6.47 14.37 -9.54
C LEU A 88 5.84 15.72 -9.17
N GLY A 89 6.33 16.38 -8.12
CA GLY A 89 5.85 17.69 -7.67
C GLY A 89 4.56 17.62 -6.85
N ALA A 90 4.31 16.53 -6.12
CA ALA A 90 3.21 16.46 -5.17
C ALA A 90 3.40 17.53 -4.07
N PRO A 91 2.40 18.38 -3.78
CA PRO A 91 2.51 19.40 -2.72
C PRO A 91 2.69 18.80 -1.32
N ASP A 92 2.00 17.67 -1.05
CA ASP A 92 2.19 16.84 0.15
C ASP A 92 2.57 15.39 -0.22
N PRO A 93 3.86 15.10 -0.47
CA PRO A 93 4.31 13.76 -0.83
C PRO A 93 4.02 12.70 0.24
N LEU A 94 4.03 13.08 1.53
CA LEU A 94 3.80 12.15 2.63
C LEU A 94 2.32 11.75 2.73
N GLY A 95 1.41 12.72 2.70
CA GLY A 95 -0.03 12.45 2.70
C GLY A 95 -0.47 11.70 1.43
N ALA A 96 0.12 12.03 0.28
CA ALA A 96 -0.06 11.28 -0.95
C ALA A 96 0.42 9.82 -0.80
N ALA A 97 1.61 9.60 -0.24
CA ALA A 97 2.14 8.26 0.01
C ALA A 97 1.22 7.45 0.93
N TYR A 98 0.70 8.04 2.02
CA TYR A 98 -0.28 7.37 2.88
C TYR A 98 -1.60 7.06 2.17
N THR A 99 -2.06 7.93 1.28
CA THR A 99 -3.26 7.68 0.47
C THR A 99 -3.05 6.44 -0.41
N LEU A 100 -1.92 6.38 -1.13
CA LEU A 100 -1.58 5.25 -1.99
C LEU A 100 -1.31 3.95 -1.19
N ALA A 101 -0.64 4.07 -0.05
CA ALA A 101 -0.29 2.95 0.83
C ALA A 101 -1.48 2.42 1.64
N ASN A 102 -2.59 3.15 1.76
CA ASN A 102 -3.85 2.64 2.32
C ASN A 102 -4.76 2.05 1.23
N PHE A 103 -4.82 2.70 0.05
CA PHE A 103 -5.56 2.18 -1.10
C PHE A 103 -5.07 0.79 -1.50
N THR A 104 -3.76 0.61 -1.60
CA THR A 104 -3.16 -0.59 -2.19
C THR A 104 -3.42 -1.87 -1.38
N PRO A 105 -3.18 -1.94 -0.05
CA PRO A 105 -3.54 -3.10 0.76
C PRO A 105 -5.05 -3.33 0.83
N GLY A 106 -5.86 -2.26 0.84
CA GLY A 106 -7.33 -2.38 0.82
C GLY A 106 -7.84 -3.06 -0.45
N SER A 107 -7.31 -2.67 -1.61
CA SER A 107 -7.61 -3.33 -2.89
C SER A 107 -7.11 -4.78 -2.90
N ALA A 108 -5.84 -5.00 -2.53
CA ALA A 108 -5.24 -6.33 -2.55
C ALA A 108 -5.93 -7.32 -1.60
N LEU A 109 -6.42 -6.87 -0.44
CA LEU A 109 -7.08 -7.72 0.55
C LEU A 109 -8.39 -8.33 0.03
N THR A 110 -9.13 -7.59 -0.80
CA THR A 110 -10.45 -8.03 -1.30
C THR A 110 -10.37 -8.75 -2.64
N GLN A 111 -9.28 -8.58 -3.38
CA GLN A 111 -9.09 -9.13 -4.72
C GLN A 111 -9.21 -10.67 -4.82
N PRO A 112 -8.69 -11.49 -3.88
CA PRO A 112 -8.87 -12.94 -3.94
C PRO A 112 -10.33 -13.41 -3.88
N MET A 113 -11.23 -12.60 -3.31
CA MET A 113 -12.67 -12.91 -3.24
C MET A 113 -13.40 -12.60 -4.56
N ALA A 114 -12.84 -11.76 -5.43
CA ALA A 114 -13.51 -11.27 -6.63
C ALA A 114 -14.05 -12.38 -7.55
N PRO A 115 -13.33 -13.49 -7.83
CA PRO A 115 -13.89 -14.57 -8.65
C PRO A 115 -15.15 -15.22 -8.03
N SER A 116 -15.19 -15.34 -6.70
CA SER A 116 -16.32 -15.94 -5.98
C SER A 116 -17.53 -15.00 -5.90
N GLU A 117 -17.31 -13.70 -5.71
CA GLU A 117 -18.36 -12.69 -5.77
C GLU A 117 -19.01 -12.68 -7.16
N ARG A 118 -18.19 -12.73 -8.22
CA ARG A 118 -18.66 -12.74 -9.61
C ARG A 118 -19.48 -13.98 -9.99
N ALA A 119 -19.18 -15.11 -9.35
CA ALA A 119 -19.94 -16.34 -9.57
C ALA A 119 -21.26 -16.36 -8.79
N ALA A 120 -21.42 -15.52 -7.77
CA ALA A 120 -22.62 -15.48 -6.95
C ALA A 120 -23.75 -14.74 -7.69
N PRO A 121 -24.95 -15.34 -7.81
CA PRO A 121 -26.08 -14.65 -8.39
C PRO A 121 -26.53 -13.49 -7.49
N VAL A 122 -26.83 -12.35 -8.10
CA VAL A 122 -27.43 -11.20 -7.41
C VAL A 122 -28.94 -11.24 -7.62
N ASP A 123 -29.70 -11.23 -6.53
CA ASP A 123 -31.16 -11.20 -6.58
C ASP A 123 -31.66 -9.89 -7.21
N ALA A 124 -32.35 -10.01 -8.35
CA ALA A 124 -32.87 -8.87 -9.09
C ALA A 124 -34.13 -8.25 -8.48
N GLU A 125 -34.87 -8.98 -7.63
CA GLU A 125 -36.00 -8.43 -6.89
C GLU A 125 -35.51 -7.47 -5.80
N ILE A 126 -34.36 -7.79 -5.18
CA ILE A 126 -33.74 -6.97 -4.14
C ILE A 126 -32.86 -5.85 -4.73
N ALA A 127 -32.05 -6.16 -5.75
CA ALA A 127 -31.02 -5.26 -6.28
C ALA A 127 -31.02 -5.22 -7.82
N PRO A 128 -32.08 -4.70 -8.46
CA PRO A 128 -32.30 -4.80 -9.90
C PRO A 128 -31.17 -4.19 -10.74
N ARG A 129 -30.63 -3.04 -10.32
CA ARG A 129 -29.53 -2.38 -11.04
C ARG A 129 -28.22 -3.14 -10.92
N TYR A 130 -27.93 -3.70 -9.74
CA TYR A 130 -26.71 -4.46 -9.52
C TYR A 130 -26.77 -5.78 -10.30
N ALA A 131 -27.86 -6.52 -10.21
CA ALA A 131 -28.05 -7.76 -10.98
C ALA A 131 -27.86 -7.55 -12.49
N ARG A 132 -28.42 -6.45 -13.03
CA ARG A 132 -28.23 -6.07 -14.44
C ARG A 132 -26.76 -5.78 -14.77
N LEU A 133 -26.13 -4.83 -14.06
CA LEU A 133 -24.75 -4.43 -14.33
C LEU A 133 -23.74 -5.57 -14.07
N HIS A 134 -24.01 -6.42 -13.07
CA HIS A 134 -23.22 -7.58 -12.73
C HIS A 134 -23.15 -8.57 -13.91
N THR A 135 -24.26 -8.72 -14.65
CA THR A 135 -24.36 -9.57 -15.83
C THR A 135 -23.77 -8.92 -17.09
N GLU A 136 -24.00 -7.63 -17.29
CA GLU A 136 -23.63 -6.90 -18.53
C GLU A 136 -22.15 -6.53 -18.62
N HIS A 137 -21.47 -6.33 -17.49
CA HIS A 137 -20.12 -5.78 -17.47
C HIS A 137 -19.09 -6.77 -16.91
N PRO A 138 -18.19 -7.33 -17.76
CA PRO A 138 -17.00 -8.00 -17.27
C PRO A 138 -16.08 -6.98 -16.60
N VAL A 139 -15.56 -7.33 -15.42
CA VAL A 139 -14.69 -6.46 -14.63
C VAL A 139 -13.27 -7.01 -14.68
N ASP A 140 -12.35 -6.21 -15.19
CA ASP A 140 -10.91 -6.47 -15.08
C ASP A 140 -10.41 -5.80 -13.79
N ILE A 141 -10.07 -6.63 -12.80
CA ILE A 141 -9.68 -6.17 -11.47
C ILE A 141 -8.33 -5.44 -11.49
N ASP A 142 -7.39 -5.89 -12.32
CA ASP A 142 -6.08 -5.24 -12.44
C ASP A 142 -6.23 -3.88 -13.15
N ALA A 143 -7.12 -3.79 -14.15
CA ALA A 143 -7.47 -2.52 -14.76
C ALA A 143 -8.18 -1.57 -13.78
N LEU A 144 -9.05 -2.08 -12.90
CA LEU A 144 -9.69 -1.29 -11.85
C LEU A 144 -8.66 -0.72 -10.87
N PHE A 145 -7.72 -1.53 -10.39
CA PHE A 145 -6.65 -1.07 -9.51
C PHE A 145 -5.84 0.05 -10.17
N ARG A 146 -5.39 -0.15 -11.42
CA ARG A 146 -4.63 0.86 -12.19
C ARG A 146 -5.41 2.15 -12.40
N SER A 147 -6.71 2.05 -12.69
CA SER A 147 -7.59 3.21 -12.85
C SER A 147 -7.71 4.01 -11.55
N GLY A 148 -7.99 3.33 -10.43
CA GLY A 148 -8.07 3.95 -9.10
C GLY A 148 -6.75 4.60 -8.69
N LEU A 149 -5.63 3.90 -8.88
CA LEU A 149 -4.28 4.43 -8.62
C LEU A 149 -3.99 5.70 -9.43
N THR A 150 -4.29 5.68 -10.72
CA THR A 150 -4.08 6.83 -11.61
C THR A 150 -4.91 8.04 -11.18
N ALA A 151 -6.16 7.81 -10.77
CA ALA A 151 -7.02 8.86 -10.24
C ALA A 151 -6.46 9.47 -8.95
N LEU A 152 -6.00 8.63 -8.02
CA LEU A 152 -5.42 9.09 -6.75
C LEU A 152 -4.12 9.86 -6.95
N ILE A 153 -3.23 9.40 -7.83
CA ILE A 153 -2.00 10.13 -8.18
C ILE A 153 -2.36 11.50 -8.77
N ARG A 154 -3.29 11.56 -9.72
CA ARG A 154 -3.74 12.83 -10.30
C ARG A 154 -4.26 13.78 -9.22
N THR A 155 -5.10 13.28 -8.32
CA THR A 155 -5.61 14.09 -7.20
C THR A 155 -4.46 14.58 -6.32
N ALA A 156 -3.53 13.71 -5.93
CA ALA A 156 -2.38 14.06 -5.09
C ALA A 156 -1.51 15.18 -5.70
N LEU A 157 -1.31 15.17 -7.02
CA LEU A 157 -0.52 16.21 -7.72
C LEU A 157 -1.26 17.54 -7.90
N THR A 158 -2.57 17.58 -7.67
CA THR A 158 -3.41 18.78 -7.85
C THR A 158 -3.92 19.40 -6.55
N ARG A 159 -3.70 18.74 -5.40
CA ARG A 159 -4.13 19.24 -4.09
C ARG A 159 -3.19 20.34 -3.63
N ASP A 160 -3.67 21.57 -3.50
CA ASP A 160 -2.92 22.65 -2.85
C ASP A 160 -2.79 22.38 -1.32
N ASP A 161 -1.64 22.77 -0.75
CA ASP A 161 -1.30 22.65 0.68
C ASP A 161 -2.26 23.37 1.65
N THR A 162 -3.22 24.13 1.13
CA THR A 162 -4.12 24.99 1.93
C THR A 162 -5.08 24.21 2.81
N ASP A 163 -5.38 22.94 2.50
CA ASP A 163 -6.24 22.08 3.33
C ASP A 163 -5.52 21.55 4.59
N GLY A 164 -4.18 21.47 4.59
CA GLY A 164 -3.38 20.89 5.68
C GLY A 164 -3.06 21.87 6.82
N ALA A 165 -3.06 23.17 6.54
CA ALA A 165 -2.75 24.21 7.52
C ALA A 165 -3.80 24.35 8.65
N ALA A 166 -5.01 23.82 8.47
CA ALA A 166 -6.08 23.93 9.47
C ALA A 166 -5.89 23.07 10.74
N HIS A 167 -4.98 22.07 10.73
CA HIS A 167 -4.82 21.14 11.86
C HIS A 167 -3.45 21.24 12.59
N GLY A 168 -2.56 22.15 12.16
CA GLY A 168 -1.25 22.36 12.80
C GLY A 168 -1.20 23.49 13.85
N GLY A 169 -2.31 24.23 14.01
CA GLY A 169 -2.40 25.42 14.87
C GLY A 169 -2.81 25.13 16.31
N ALA A 170 -2.11 24.26 17.02
CA ALA A 170 -2.24 24.14 18.48
C ALA A 170 -0.91 23.81 19.14
N ARG A 171 0.07 24.72 19.03
CA ARG A 171 1.15 24.79 20.03
C ARG A 171 0.64 25.54 21.26
N GLN A 172 0.59 24.81 22.37
CA GLN A 172 1.19 25.17 23.66
C GLN A 172 0.82 26.53 24.30
N ALA A 173 0.05 26.48 25.39
CA ALA A 173 0.12 27.47 26.48
C ALA A 173 -0.40 26.88 27.82
N SER A 174 0.51 26.78 28.80
CA SER A 174 0.36 26.94 30.27
C SER A 174 -0.70 26.09 31.02
N ARG A 175 -0.40 25.41 32.14
CA ARG A 175 0.53 25.64 33.26
C ARG A 175 1.01 24.32 33.85
#